data_AF-A0A1C7D6K4-F1
#
_entry.id   AF-A0A1C7D6K4-F1
#
_cell.length_a   1.000
_cell.length_b   1.000
_cell.length_c   1.000
_cell.angle_alpha   90.00
_cell.angle_beta   90.00
_cell.angle_gamma   90.00
#
_symmetry.space_group_name_H-M   'P 1'
#
loop_
_entity.id
_entity.type
_entity.pdbx_description
1 polymer ?
#
loop_
_entity_poly.entity_id
_entity_poly.type
_entity_poly.pdbx_seq_one_letter_code
_entity_poly.pdbx_strand_id
1 'polypeptide(L)'
;MVTPEAAHITQGERRAIMAEEKQAATPAPKQKTSPGEFIRQVRAEGSKVVWPTRQETITTSIFVAIMVLILSLFFLGIDSLFGAVVKWLLTLAQ
;
A
#
# COMPACT_ATOMS: atom_id res chain seq x y z
N MET A 1 54.57 -20.21 -41.84
CA MET A 1 54.50 -21.19 -40.74
C MET A 1 53.36 -20.80 -39.82
N VAL A 2 52.13 -21.15 -40.19
CA VAL A 2 50.97 -21.08 -39.28
C VAL A 2 50.87 -22.47 -38.67
N THR A 3 50.81 -22.54 -37.35
CA THR A 3 50.95 -23.77 -36.57
C THR A 3 49.89 -24.83 -36.94
N PRO A 4 50.28 -26.10 -37.17
CA PRO A 4 49.33 -27.16 -37.57
C PRO A 4 48.50 -27.75 -36.42
N GLU A 5 48.66 -27.28 -35.18
CA GLU A 5 48.07 -27.89 -33.97
C GLU A 5 46.57 -27.57 -33.74
N ALA A 6 46.01 -26.53 -34.39
CA ALA A 6 44.61 -26.12 -34.17
C ALA A 6 43.58 -26.83 -35.09
N ALA A 7 44.02 -27.77 -35.93
CA ALA A 7 43.19 -28.44 -36.94
C ALA A 7 42.57 -29.78 -36.47
N HIS A 8 42.84 -30.22 -35.24
CA HIS A 8 42.36 -31.51 -34.71
C HIS A 8 41.33 -31.40 -33.58
N ILE A 9 40.75 -30.23 -33.32
CA ILE A 9 39.48 -30.18 -32.60
C ILE A 9 38.43 -30.82 -33.50
N THR A 10 38.02 -32.03 -33.12
CA THR A 10 37.07 -32.82 -33.88
C THR A 10 35.80 -31.99 -33.99
N GLN A 11 35.12 -32.01 -35.13
CA GLN A 11 33.91 -31.21 -35.37
C GLN A 11 32.85 -31.37 -34.24
N GLY A 12 32.87 -32.51 -33.55
CA GLY A 12 32.09 -32.78 -32.34
C GLY A 12 32.42 -31.87 -31.15
N GLU A 13 33.70 -31.58 -30.89
CA GLU A 13 34.13 -30.69 -29.80
C GLU A 13 33.76 -29.24 -30.11
N ARG A 14 34.00 -28.79 -31.35
CA ARG A 14 33.56 -27.45 -31.81
C ARG A 14 32.05 -27.26 -31.67
N ARG A 15 31.28 -28.33 -31.90
CA ARG A 15 29.82 -28.32 -31.70
C ARG A 15 29.45 -28.34 -30.23
N ALA A 16 30.23 -28.98 -29.36
CA ALA A 16 30.01 -28.99 -27.92
C ALA A 16 30.20 -27.59 -27.31
N ILE A 17 31.29 -26.90 -27.62
CA ILE A 17 31.52 -25.52 -27.15
C ILE A 17 30.47 -24.54 -27.69
N MET A 18 30.08 -24.65 -28.97
CA MET A 18 28.99 -23.81 -29.52
C MET A 18 27.61 -24.17 -28.96
N ALA A 19 27.38 -25.43 -28.58
CA ALA A 19 26.12 -25.86 -27.96
C ALA A 19 26.00 -25.38 -26.51
N GLU A 20 27.11 -25.33 -25.78
CA GLU A 20 27.16 -24.82 -24.40
C GLU A 20 26.98 -23.29 -24.35
N GLU A 21 27.57 -22.55 -25.30
CA GLU A 21 27.37 -21.09 -25.44
C GLU A 21 25.90 -20.72 -25.73
N LYS A 22 25.21 -21.52 -26.56
CA LYS A 22 23.78 -21.34 -26.85
C LYS A 22 22.89 -21.60 -25.63
N GLN A 23 23.34 -22.42 -24.68
CA GLN A 23 22.62 -22.70 -23.43
C GLN A 23 22.89 -21.63 -22.36
N ALA A 24 24.07 -21.01 -22.36
CA ALA A 24 24.40 -19.91 -21.44
C ALA A 24 23.69 -18.57 -21.77
N ALA A 25 23.20 -18.40 -23.01
CA ALA A 25 22.59 -17.14 -23.48
C ALA A 25 21.05 -17.13 -23.46
N THR A 26 20.40 -17.89 -22.58
CA THR A 26 18.94 -17.74 -22.38
C THR A 26 18.69 -16.65 -21.32
N PRO A 27 18.14 -15.47 -21.67
CA PRO A 27 17.88 -14.43 -20.69
C PRO A 27 16.82 -14.95 -19.71
N ALA A 28 17.15 -14.94 -18.42
CA ALA A 28 16.25 -15.37 -17.35
C ALA A 28 14.89 -14.65 -17.50
N PRO A 29 13.76 -15.39 -17.44
CA PRO A 29 12.46 -14.79 -17.62
C PRO A 29 12.21 -13.74 -16.53
N LYS A 30 12.04 -12.50 -16.98
CA LYS A 30 11.71 -11.35 -16.13
C LYS A 30 10.41 -11.68 -15.39
N GLN A 31 10.51 -11.97 -14.09
CA GLN A 31 9.37 -12.27 -13.23
C GLN A 31 8.46 -11.05 -13.17
N LYS A 32 7.47 -11.01 -14.06
CA LYS A 32 6.34 -10.09 -13.94
C LYS A 32 5.54 -10.63 -12.76
N THR A 33 5.44 -9.85 -11.69
CA THR A 33 4.60 -10.20 -10.54
C THR A 33 3.20 -10.51 -11.06
N SER A 34 2.87 -11.79 -11.08
CA SER A 34 1.57 -12.20 -11.59
C SER A 34 0.50 -11.71 -10.62
N PRO A 35 -0.72 -11.37 -11.09
CA PRO A 35 -1.80 -10.99 -10.19
C PRO A 35 -2.05 -12.00 -9.05
N GLY A 36 -1.76 -13.28 -9.27
CA GLY A 36 -1.81 -14.32 -8.24
C GLY A 36 -0.71 -14.21 -7.17
N GLU A 37 0.51 -13.85 -7.55
CA GLU A 37 1.60 -13.60 -6.59
C GLU A 37 1.35 -12.34 -5.75
N PHE A 38 0.74 -11.31 -6.34
CA PHE A 38 0.37 -10.09 -5.64
C PHE A 38 -0.64 -10.37 -4.52
N ILE A 39 -1.71 -11.15 -4.78
CA ILE A 39 -2.67 -11.54 -3.73
C ILE A 39 -1.99 -12.35 -2.62
N ARG A 40 -1.03 -13.21 -2.97
CA ARG A 40 -0.25 -13.98 -1.98
C ARG A 40 0.61 -13.06 -1.11
N GLN A 41 1.23 -12.03 -1.69
CA GLN A 41 1.98 -11.01 -0.97
C GLN A 41 1.08 -10.14 -0.09
N VAL A 42 -0.08 -9.69 -0.58
CA VAL A 42 -1.05 -8.90 0.20
C VAL A 42 -1.60 -9.69 1.38
N ARG A 43 -1.88 -11.00 1.23
CA ARG A 43 -2.27 -11.84 2.37
C ARG A 43 -1.13 -11.95 3.40
N ALA A 44 0.11 -12.14 2.93
CA ALA A 44 1.27 -12.23 3.80
C ALA A 44 1.51 -10.92 4.58
N GLU A 45 1.38 -9.77 3.92
CA GLU A 45 1.53 -8.46 4.56
C GLU A 45 0.32 -8.10 5.44
N GLY A 46 -0.89 -8.44 4.99
CA GLY A 46 -2.13 -8.24 5.73
C GLY A 46 -2.18 -9.02 7.05
N SER A 47 -1.50 -10.17 7.12
CA SER A 47 -1.39 -10.95 8.36
C SER A 47 -0.57 -10.25 9.46
N LYS A 48 0.24 -9.24 9.09
CA LYS A 48 0.99 -8.40 10.03
C LYS A 48 0.14 -7.26 10.61
N VAL A 49 -1.05 -7.01 10.07
CA VAL A 49 -1.94 -5.94 10.54
C VAL A 49 -2.61 -6.40 11.83
N VAL A 50 -2.13 -5.86 12.94
CA VAL A 50 -2.77 -5.99 14.25
C VAL A 50 -3.90 -4.97 14.33
N TRP A 51 -5.13 -5.46 14.23
CA TRP A 51 -6.31 -4.61 14.44
C TRP A 51 -6.49 -4.36 15.93
N PRO A 52 -6.80 -3.12 16.32
CA PRO A 52 -6.98 -2.75 17.71
C PRO A 52 -8.09 -3.59 18.35
N THR A 53 -7.93 -3.88 19.63
CA THR A 53 -8.97 -4.60 20.35
C THR A 53 -10.23 -3.72 20.46
N ARG A 54 -11.40 -4.34 20.66
CA ARG A 54 -12.65 -3.59 20.89
C ARG A 54 -12.51 -2.62 22.06
N GLN A 55 -11.73 -3.00 23.08
CA GLN A 55 -11.49 -2.17 24.26
C GLN A 55 -10.67 -0.93 23.93
N GLU A 56 -9.59 -1.05 23.15
CA GLU A 56 -8.78 0.09 22.70
C GLU A 56 -9.60 1.04 21.82
N THR A 57 -10.42 0.47 20.93
CA THR A 57 -11.31 1.23 20.05
C THR A 57 -12.31 2.03 20.87
N ILE A 58 -13.04 1.38 21.79
CA ILE A 58 -14.03 2.05 22.65
C ILE A 58 -13.37 3.11 23.52
N THR A 59 -12.21 2.81 24.10
CA THR A 59 -11.47 3.76 24.94
C THR A 59 -11.13 5.02 24.16
N THR A 60 -10.54 4.87 22.96
CA THR A 60 -10.19 6.01 22.09
C THR A 60 -11.45 6.75 21.62
N SER A 61 -12.51 6.03 21.27
CA SER A 61 -13.79 6.62 20.89
C SER A 61 -14.43 7.43 22.02
N ILE A 62 -14.33 7.01 23.27
CA ILE A 62 -14.87 7.77 24.43
C ILE A 62 -14.16 9.12 24.55
N PHE A 63 -12.83 9.16 24.43
CA PHE A 63 -12.09 10.42 24.46
C PHE A 63 -12.55 11.38 23.36
N VAL A 64 -12.72 10.89 22.14
CA VAL A 64 -13.25 11.69 21.02
C VAL A 64 -14.70 12.11 21.28
N ALA A 65 -15.54 11.21 21.77
CA ALA A 65 -16.95 11.49 22.05
C ALA A 65 -17.11 12.61 23.09
N ILE A 66 -16.31 12.62 24.16
CA ILE A 66 -16.33 13.69 25.18
C ILE A 66 -15.99 15.04 24.53
N MET A 67 -14.94 15.10 23.71
CA MET A 67 -14.56 16.32 23.01
C MET A 67 -15.68 16.82 22.08
N VAL A 68 -16.28 15.92 21.30
CA VAL A 68 -17.39 16.25 20.40
C VAL A 68 -18.62 16.72 21.19
N LEU A 69 -18.92 16.10 22.33
CA LEU A 69 -20.02 16.51 23.20
C LEU A 69 -19.82 17.93 23.73
N ILE A 70 -18.61 18.28 24.18
CA ILE A 70 -18.29 19.64 24.65
C ILE A 70 -18.50 20.66 23.52
N LEU A 71 -17.95 20.39 22.33
CA LEU A 71 -18.11 21.28 21.17
C LEU A 71 -19.59 21.40 20.74
N SER A 72 -20.33 20.29 20.77
CA SER A 72 -21.76 20.27 20.44
C SER A 72 -22.59 21.13 21.40
N LEU A 73 -22.33 21.05 22.70
CA LEU A 73 -23.01 21.88 23.71
C LEU A 73 -22.64 23.36 23.55
N PHE A 74 -21.38 23.66 23.26
CA PHE A 74 -20.92 25.02 23.02
C PHE A 74 -21.62 25.64 21.80
N PHE A 75 -21.67 24.92 20.67
CA PHE A 75 -22.38 25.39 19.49
C PHE A 75 -23.87 25.56 19.75
N LEU A 76 -24.52 24.61 20.40
CA LEU A 76 -25.94 24.74 20.77
C LEU A 76 -26.22 26.01 21.60
N GLY A 77 -25.33 26.34 22.54
CA GLY A 77 -25.42 27.57 23.31
C GLY A 77 -25.29 28.83 22.45
N ILE A 78 -24.32 28.84 21.54
CA ILE A 78 -24.12 29.93 20.59
C ILE A 78 -25.32 30.09 19.67
N ASP A 79 -25.80 29.00 19.05
CA ASP A 79 -26.96 29.02 18.16
C ASP A 79 -28.19 29.58 18.87
N SER A 80 -28.40 29.17 20.12
CA SER A 80 -29.49 29.67 20.96
C SER A 80 -29.36 31.16 21.27
N LEU A 81 -28.14 31.62 21.58
CA LEU A 81 -27.86 33.03 21.86
C LEU A 81 -28.10 33.90 20.63
N PHE A 82 -27.55 33.52 19.47
CA PHE A 82 -27.79 34.22 18.22
C PHE A 82 -29.27 34.25 17.86
N GLY A 83 -29.99 33.13 18.04
CA GLY A 83 -31.43 33.08 17.83
C GLY A 83 -32.20 34.05 18.75
N ALA A 84 -31.82 34.15 20.02
CA ALA A 84 -32.43 35.09 20.96
C ALA A 84 -32.16 36.55 20.57
N VAL A 85 -30.92 36.87 20.17
CA VAL A 85 -30.52 38.21 19.71
C VAL A 85 -31.30 38.61 18.45
N VAL A 86 -31.41 37.71 17.46
CA VAL A 86 -32.18 37.98 16.24
C VAL A 86 -33.65 38.22 16.56
N LYS A 87 -34.27 37.41 17.41
CA LYS A 87 -35.66 37.63 17.85
C LYS A 87 -35.86 38.97 18.54
N TRP A 88 -34.91 39.35 19.40
CA TRP A 88 -34.92 40.65 20.07
C TRP A 88 -34.83 41.80 19.07
N LEU A 89 -33.93 41.73 18.10
CA LEU A 89 -33.79 42.73 17.03
C LEU A 89 -35.06 42.84 16.16
N LEU A 90 -35.68 41.73 15.78
CA LEU A 90 -36.92 41.73 15.02
C LEU A 90 -38.07 42.38 15.80
N THR A 91 -38.08 42.24 17.12
CA THR A 91 -39.08 42.88 17.99
C THR A 91 -38.91 44.40 18.06
N LEU A 92 -37.68 44.91 17.91
CA LEU A 92 -37.41 46.35 17.85
C LEU A 92 -37.66 46.97 16.47
N ALA A 93 -37.65 46.16 15.41
CA ALA A 93 -37.88 46.58 14.04
C ALA A 93 -39.36 46.59 13.62
N GLN A 94 -40.23 46.02 14.46
CA GLN A 94 -41.69 46.01 14.32
C GLN A 94 -42.33 47.12 15.17
#